data_AF-A0AAV9KZK6-F1
#
_entry.id   AF-A0AAV9KZK6-F1
#
_cell.length_a   1.000
_cell.length_b   1.000
_cell.length_c   1.000
_cell.angle_alpha   90.00
_cell.angle_beta   90.00
_cell.angle_gamma   90.00
#
_symmetry.space_group_name_H-M   'P 1'
#
loop_
_entity.id
_entity.type
_entity.pdbx_description
1 polymer ?
#
loop_
_entity_poly.entity_id
_entity_poly.type
_entity_poly.pdbx_seq_one_letter_code
_entity_poly.pdbx_strand_id
1 'polypeptide(L)'
;MVTLLILVLDDLFAAIGGEYVSVKSAGNLSALFDVGGIVGGILAGHLSDKLDARATTAASFMYAAIPSMLLYRNYGGTSRLMNILLMMIAGLFVNGPYALITTAVSADLGTHSSLKGDSRALATVTAIIDGTGSMGAALGPLLTGFLSSKGWDAVFIMLVVGALSAGLLLSRLVLSELSEKFSKRLTCEQHNSEDSASQPLLRDQR
;
A
#
# COMPACT_ATOMS: atom_id res chain seq x y z
N MET A 1 6.82 5.64 -12.49
CA MET A 1 7.57 5.30 -11.26
C MET A 1 9.00 4.82 -11.52
N VAL A 2 9.25 3.97 -12.52
CA VAL A 2 10.63 3.59 -12.92
C VAL A 2 11.50 4.80 -13.32
N THR A 3 10.94 5.79 -14.02
CA THR A 3 11.61 7.07 -14.34
C THR A 3 11.86 7.96 -13.09
N LEU A 4 11.04 7.81 -12.05
CA LEU A 4 11.16 8.51 -10.78
C LEU A 4 12.39 8.03 -10.00
N LEU A 5 12.64 6.72 -10.06
CA LEU A 5 13.77 6.14 -9.36
C LEU A 5 15.10 6.38 -10.09
N ILE A 6 15.11 6.40 -11.43
CA ILE A 6 16.30 6.76 -12.21
C ILE A 6 16.80 8.17 -11.83
N LEU A 7 15.89 9.14 -11.64
CA LEU A 7 16.26 10.48 -11.17
C LEU A 7 16.69 10.48 -9.69
N VAL A 8 16.00 9.75 -8.81
CA VAL A 8 16.37 9.56 -7.39
C VAL A 8 17.79 8.99 -7.22
N LEU A 9 18.30 8.30 -8.24
CA LEU A 9 19.57 7.60 -8.16
C LEU A 9 20.74 8.45 -8.67
N ASP A 10 20.62 9.26 -9.72
CA ASP A 10 21.80 9.96 -10.29
C ASP A 10 22.57 10.84 -9.28
N ASP A 11 21.89 11.49 -8.33
CA ASP A 11 22.55 12.31 -7.30
C ASP A 11 22.76 11.59 -5.96
N LEU A 12 21.86 10.68 -5.55
CA LEU A 12 22.05 9.90 -4.32
C LEU A 12 23.17 8.85 -4.48
N PHE A 13 23.42 8.40 -5.71
CA PHE A 13 24.50 7.48 -6.06
C PHE A 13 25.81 8.13 -6.46
N ALA A 14 25.85 9.47 -6.53
CA ALA A 14 27.09 10.21 -6.77
C ALA A 14 28.16 9.94 -5.67
N ALA A 15 27.78 9.37 -4.53
CA ALA A 15 28.73 8.83 -3.55
C ALA A 15 28.13 7.68 -2.71
N ILE A 16 28.02 6.47 -3.26
CA ILE A 16 27.95 5.27 -2.39
C ILE A 16 29.38 4.80 -2.13
N GLY A 17 29.92 5.17 -0.98
CA GLY A 17 31.28 4.78 -0.57
C GLY A 17 32.41 5.48 -1.32
N GLY A 18 32.15 6.63 -1.96
CA GLY A 18 33.16 7.40 -2.70
C GLY A 18 33.44 6.97 -4.13
N GLU A 19 32.71 5.98 -4.68
CA GLU A 19 32.76 5.62 -6.10
C GLU A 19 31.55 6.18 -6.86
N TYR A 20 31.80 6.78 -8.02
CA TYR A 20 30.77 7.15 -8.99
C TYR A 20 30.06 5.89 -9.47
N VAL A 21 28.78 5.75 -9.15
CA VAL A 21 28.02 4.60 -9.60
C VAL A 21 27.44 4.90 -10.97
N SER A 22 27.83 4.10 -11.96
CA SER A 22 27.37 4.19 -13.35
C SER A 22 25.83 4.17 -13.43
N VAL A 23 25.28 4.91 -14.41
CA VAL A 23 23.85 4.91 -14.80
C VAL A 23 23.24 3.51 -14.88
N LYS A 24 24.03 2.50 -15.28
CA LYS A 24 23.61 1.09 -15.34
C LYS A 24 23.37 0.47 -13.96
N SER A 25 24.18 0.84 -12.96
CA SER A 25 24.01 0.40 -11.58
C SER A 25 22.86 1.13 -10.88
N ALA A 26 22.63 2.41 -11.17
CA ALA A 26 21.43 3.13 -10.75
C ALA A 26 20.16 2.44 -11.27
N GLY A 27 20.11 2.13 -12.58
CA GLY A 27 19.00 1.37 -13.17
C GLY A 27 18.76 0.01 -12.48
N ASN A 28 19.81 -0.78 -12.24
CA ASN A 28 19.67 -2.05 -11.54
C ASN A 28 19.17 -1.89 -10.09
N LEU A 29 19.58 -0.82 -9.42
CA LEU A 29 19.13 -0.56 -8.06
C LEU A 29 17.66 -0.14 -8.01
N SER A 30 17.18 0.47 -9.08
CA SER A 30 15.74 0.75 -9.19
C SER A 30 14.85 -0.45 -9.38
N ALA A 31 15.35 -1.46 -10.09
CA ALA A 31 14.63 -2.71 -10.24
C ALA A 31 14.38 -3.38 -8.86
N LEU A 32 15.25 -3.17 -7.86
CA LEU A 32 15.06 -3.72 -6.53
C LEU A 32 13.86 -3.12 -5.79
N PHE A 33 13.51 -1.86 -6.06
CA PHE A 33 12.27 -1.29 -5.54
C PHE A 33 11.05 -2.03 -6.10
N ASP A 34 11.06 -2.35 -7.39
CA ASP A 34 9.98 -3.09 -8.03
C ASP A 34 9.92 -4.55 -7.53
N VAL A 35 11.09 -5.20 -7.34
CA VAL A 35 11.16 -6.55 -6.74
C VAL A 35 10.61 -6.55 -5.32
N GLY A 36 11.01 -5.59 -4.49
CA GLY A 36 10.44 -5.38 -3.16
C GLY A 36 8.92 -5.19 -3.23
N GLY A 37 8.45 -4.47 -4.24
CA GLY A 37 7.04 -4.26 -4.50
C GLY A 37 6.25 -5.51 -4.87
N ILE A 38 6.81 -6.41 -5.69
CA ILE A 38 6.21 -7.70 -6.00
C ILE A 38 6.03 -8.52 -4.71
N VAL A 39 7.09 -8.61 -3.91
CA VAL A 39 7.05 -9.30 -2.61
C VAL A 39 6.01 -8.65 -1.69
N GLY A 40 5.99 -7.32 -1.64
CA GLY A 40 5.02 -6.57 -0.85
C GLY A 40 3.58 -6.75 -1.30
N GLY A 41 3.31 -6.85 -2.59
CA GLY A 41 1.97 -7.12 -3.12
C GLY A 41 1.47 -8.51 -2.69
N ILE A 42 2.34 -9.52 -2.78
CA ILE A 42 2.02 -10.89 -2.31
C ILE A 42 1.77 -10.89 -0.80
N LEU A 43 2.64 -10.27 -0.02
CA LEU A 43 2.51 -10.20 1.45
C LEU A 43 1.26 -9.40 1.86
N ALA A 44 0.99 -8.27 1.22
CA ALA A 44 -0.18 -7.44 1.51
C ALA A 44 -1.46 -8.21 1.19
N GLY A 45 -1.56 -8.85 0.02
CA GLY A 45 -2.71 -9.68 -0.34
C GLY A 45 -2.93 -10.83 0.65
N HIS A 46 -1.87 -11.57 0.96
CA HIS A 46 -1.94 -12.67 1.93
C HIS A 46 -2.34 -12.20 3.33
N LEU A 47 -1.80 -11.07 3.79
CA LEU A 47 -2.13 -10.52 5.11
C LEU A 47 -3.55 -9.98 5.14
N SER A 48 -4.00 -9.31 4.08
CA SER A 48 -5.35 -8.79 4.00
C SER A 48 -6.41 -9.88 3.96
N ASP A 49 -6.12 -10.99 3.28
CA ASP A 49 -7.04 -12.12 3.22
C ASP A 49 -7.13 -12.83 4.57
N LYS A 50 -6.01 -12.95 5.31
CA LYS A 50 -6.00 -13.53 6.66
C LYS A 50 -6.73 -12.68 7.69
N LEU A 51 -6.59 -11.36 7.62
CA LEU A 51 -7.28 -10.43 8.52
C LEU A 51 -8.71 -10.12 8.07
N ASP A 52 -9.06 -10.54 6.84
CA ASP A 52 -10.26 -10.14 6.12
C ASP A 52 -10.41 -8.59 6.11
N ALA A 53 -9.30 -7.87 6.10
CA ALA A 53 -9.21 -6.43 6.39
C ALA A 53 -8.27 -5.73 5.40
N ARG A 54 -8.79 -5.42 4.20
CA ARG A 54 -8.03 -4.88 3.07
C ARG A 54 -7.64 -3.43 3.31
N ALA A 55 -8.57 -2.61 3.80
CA ALA A 55 -8.28 -1.20 4.09
C ALA A 55 -7.27 -1.07 5.23
N THR A 56 -7.42 -1.87 6.28
CA THR A 56 -6.50 -1.89 7.43
C THR A 56 -5.10 -2.32 7.01
N THR A 57 -4.99 -3.35 6.18
CA THR A 57 -3.69 -3.83 5.68
C THR A 57 -3.02 -2.76 4.82
N ALA A 58 -3.75 -2.17 3.86
CA ALA A 58 -3.22 -1.10 3.01
C ALA A 58 -2.77 0.14 3.81
N ALA A 59 -3.58 0.57 4.79
CA ALA A 59 -3.23 1.70 5.65
C ALA A 59 -1.98 1.40 6.49
N SER A 60 -1.86 0.19 7.06
CA SER A 60 -0.69 -0.19 7.86
C SER A 60 0.61 -0.18 7.03
N PHE A 61 0.57 -0.66 5.79
CA PHE A 61 1.71 -0.62 4.88
C PHE A 61 2.06 0.83 4.50
N MET A 62 1.06 1.67 4.23
CA MET A 62 1.29 3.09 3.94
C MET A 62 1.91 3.85 5.12
N TYR A 63 1.50 3.55 6.36
CA TYR A 63 2.14 4.12 7.54
C TYR A 63 3.56 3.59 7.75
N ALA A 64 3.82 2.31 7.45
CA ALA A 64 5.16 1.72 7.50
C ALA A 64 6.08 2.23 6.37
N ALA A 65 5.53 2.72 5.26
CA ALA A 65 6.30 3.34 4.19
C ALA A 65 6.99 4.64 4.65
N ILE A 66 6.39 5.40 5.58
CA ILE A 66 6.94 6.65 6.11
C ILE A 66 8.32 6.44 6.79
N PRO A 67 8.45 5.61 7.85
CA PRO A 67 9.74 5.35 8.47
C PRO A 67 10.69 4.65 7.51
N SER A 68 10.21 3.80 6.60
CA SER A 68 11.05 3.17 5.57
C SER A 68 11.73 4.20 4.66
N MET A 69 10.98 5.18 4.17
CA MET A 69 11.54 6.26 3.34
C MET A 69 12.52 7.16 4.10
N LEU A 70 12.23 7.46 5.38
CA LEU A 70 13.15 8.22 6.23
C LEU A 70 14.45 7.45 6.52
N LEU A 71 14.37 6.14 6.77
CA LEU A 71 15.54 5.28 6.93
C LEU A 71 16.36 5.20 5.65
N TYR A 72 15.71 5.09 4.49
CA TYR A 72 16.39 5.12 3.20
C TYR A 72 17.13 6.45 2.98
N ARG A 73 16.52 7.59 3.35
CA ARG A 73 17.18 8.90 3.26
C ARG A 73 18.44 8.99 4.12
N ASN A 74 18.38 8.50 5.36
CA ASN A 74 19.46 8.63 6.32
C ASN A 74 20.58 7.59 6.11
N TYR A 75 20.24 6.37 5.71
CA TYR A 75 21.16 5.23 5.71
C TYR A 75 21.41 4.62 4.33
N GLY A 76 20.61 4.96 3.30
CA GLY A 76 20.73 4.41 1.95
C GLY A 76 22.07 4.72 1.28
N GLY A 77 22.75 5.81 1.65
CA GLY A 77 24.08 6.15 1.15
C GLY A 77 25.24 5.44 1.87
N THR A 78 24.99 4.74 2.98
CA THR A 78 26.08 4.23 3.86
C THR A 78 26.80 3.03 3.26
N SER A 79 26.07 2.09 2.66
CA SER A 79 26.65 0.92 2.00
C SER A 79 25.73 0.39 0.91
N ARG A 80 26.30 -0.31 -0.09
CA ARG A 80 25.52 -0.94 -1.17
C ARG A 80 24.47 -1.91 -0.63
N LEU A 81 24.81 -2.71 0.39
CA LEU A 81 23.88 -3.64 1.02
C LEU A 81 22.72 -2.92 1.72
N MET A 82 23.00 -1.86 2.49
CA MET A 82 21.94 -1.06 3.11
C MET A 82 21.03 -0.41 2.07
N ASN A 83 21.60 0.08 0.96
CA ASN A 83 20.78 0.63 -0.11
C ASN A 83 19.84 -0.43 -0.70
N ILE A 84 20.37 -1.60 -1.06
CA ILE A 84 19.59 -2.74 -1.59
C ILE A 84 18.44 -3.11 -0.63
N LEU A 85 18.75 -3.31 0.65
CA LEU A 85 17.76 -3.72 1.64
C LEU A 85 16.69 -2.64 1.85
N LEU A 86 17.09 -1.38 2.03
CA LEU A 86 16.15 -0.29 2.25
C LEU A 86 15.31 -0.02 1.00
N MET A 87 15.85 -0.20 -0.20
CA MET A 87 15.09 -0.06 -1.44
C MET A 87 14.03 -1.16 -1.60
N MET A 88 14.38 -2.41 -1.25
CA MET A 88 13.43 -3.52 -1.21
C MET A 88 12.33 -3.28 -0.17
N ILE A 89 12.68 -2.79 1.03
CA ILE A 89 11.71 -2.49 2.10
C ILE A 89 10.81 -1.31 1.71
N ALA A 90 11.35 -0.26 1.11
CA ALA A 90 10.57 0.86 0.60
C ALA A 90 9.61 0.40 -0.51
N GLY A 91 10.10 -0.42 -1.45
CA GLY A 91 9.29 -1.04 -2.49
C GLY A 91 8.14 -1.87 -1.91
N LEU A 92 8.42 -2.70 -0.92
CA LEU A 92 7.44 -3.54 -0.23
C LEU A 92 6.29 -2.71 0.35
N PHE A 93 6.60 -1.65 1.10
CA PHE A 93 5.58 -0.85 1.78
C PHE A 93 4.87 0.16 0.89
N VAL A 94 5.45 0.57 -0.24
CA VAL A 94 4.82 1.52 -1.18
C VAL A 94 4.03 0.78 -2.26
N ASN A 95 4.65 -0.20 -2.93
CA ASN A 95 3.99 -0.93 -4.02
C ASN A 95 3.05 -2.02 -3.51
N GLY A 96 3.27 -2.56 -2.31
CA GLY A 96 2.36 -3.51 -1.66
C GLY A 96 0.92 -3.00 -1.53
N PRO A 97 0.66 -1.85 -0.87
CA PRO A 97 -0.68 -1.29 -0.77
C PRO A 97 -1.21 -0.82 -2.12
N TYR A 98 -0.35 -0.34 -3.04
CA TYR A 98 -0.77 -0.02 -4.41
C TYR A 98 -1.35 -1.26 -5.13
N ALA A 99 -0.65 -2.40 -5.08
CA ALA A 99 -1.12 -3.65 -5.67
C ALA A 99 -2.43 -4.11 -5.02
N LEU A 100 -2.53 -4.05 -3.70
CA LEU A 100 -3.73 -4.45 -2.96
C LEU A 100 -4.95 -3.56 -3.32
N ILE A 101 -4.78 -2.24 -3.37
CA ILE A 101 -5.87 -1.30 -3.71
C ILE A 101 -6.33 -1.50 -5.16
N THR A 102 -5.40 -1.59 -6.10
CA THR A 102 -5.75 -1.70 -7.53
C THR A 102 -6.39 -3.04 -7.88
N THR A 103 -5.99 -4.12 -7.22
CA THR A 103 -6.47 -5.48 -7.54
C THR A 103 -7.54 -5.98 -6.59
N ALA A 104 -7.21 -6.09 -5.30
CA ALA A 104 -8.09 -6.71 -4.32
C ALA A 104 -9.30 -5.82 -4.01
N VAL A 105 -9.13 -4.50 -3.82
CA VAL A 105 -10.29 -3.63 -3.55
C VAL A 105 -11.24 -3.55 -4.75
N SER A 106 -10.70 -3.50 -5.97
CA SER A 106 -11.51 -3.57 -7.20
C SER A 106 -12.29 -4.89 -7.30
N ALA A 107 -11.66 -6.02 -6.97
CA ALA A 107 -12.32 -7.32 -6.97
C ALA A 107 -13.44 -7.40 -5.91
N ASP A 108 -13.23 -6.85 -4.72
CA ASP A 108 -14.26 -6.81 -3.66
C ASP A 108 -15.47 -5.99 -4.07
N LEU A 109 -15.24 -4.80 -4.64
CA LEU A 109 -16.31 -3.96 -5.12
C LEU A 109 -17.12 -4.68 -6.22
N GLY A 110 -16.49 -5.51 -7.03
CA GLY A 110 -17.19 -6.34 -8.02
C GLY A 110 -18.09 -7.44 -7.44
N THR A 111 -17.81 -7.89 -6.22
CA THR A 111 -18.63 -8.91 -5.52
C THR A 111 -19.61 -8.32 -4.51
N HIS A 112 -19.49 -7.03 -4.21
CA HIS A 112 -20.36 -6.30 -3.29
C HIS A 112 -21.81 -6.32 -3.77
N SER A 113 -22.77 -6.52 -2.86
CA SER A 113 -24.20 -6.67 -3.16
C SER A 113 -24.79 -5.50 -3.98
N SER A 114 -24.22 -4.31 -3.83
CA SER A 114 -24.60 -3.08 -4.54
C SER A 114 -24.15 -3.03 -6.01
N LEU A 115 -23.19 -3.87 -6.41
CA LEU A 115 -22.56 -3.88 -7.74
C LEU A 115 -22.54 -5.28 -8.39
N LYS A 116 -22.95 -6.31 -7.64
CA LYS A 116 -22.97 -7.71 -8.08
C LYS A 116 -23.90 -7.89 -9.27
N GLY A 117 -23.32 -8.14 -10.44
CA GLY A 117 -24.03 -8.32 -11.71
C GLY A 117 -24.09 -7.07 -12.59
N ASP A 118 -23.69 -5.90 -12.09
CA ASP A 118 -23.55 -4.67 -12.87
C ASP A 118 -22.08 -4.45 -13.27
N SER A 119 -21.70 -5.09 -14.39
CA SER A 119 -20.35 -4.98 -14.95
C SER A 119 -19.97 -3.55 -15.34
N ARG A 120 -20.94 -2.68 -15.61
CA ARG A 120 -20.71 -1.28 -15.99
C ARG A 120 -20.33 -0.44 -14.78
N ALA A 121 -21.00 -0.64 -13.66
CA ALA A 121 -20.67 0.03 -12.41
C ALA A 121 -19.28 -0.41 -11.90
N LEU A 122 -18.96 -1.71 -11.97
CA LEU A 122 -17.63 -2.23 -11.65
C LEU A 122 -16.54 -1.63 -12.56
N ALA A 123 -16.74 -1.63 -13.88
CA ALA A 123 -15.79 -1.05 -14.83
C ALA A 123 -15.53 0.44 -14.54
N THR A 124 -16.56 1.18 -14.12
CA THR A 124 -16.44 2.60 -13.77
C THR A 124 -15.56 2.80 -12.53
N VAL A 125 -15.75 1.99 -11.50
CA VAL A 125 -14.93 2.04 -10.28
C VAL A 125 -13.47 1.71 -10.60
N THR A 126 -13.22 0.63 -11.34
CA THR A 126 -11.86 0.26 -11.77
C THR A 126 -11.23 1.35 -12.62
N ALA A 127 -11.99 1.98 -13.53
CA ALA A 127 -11.50 3.09 -14.34
C ALA A 127 -11.14 4.33 -13.51
N ILE A 128 -11.87 4.62 -12.43
CA ILE A 128 -11.53 5.70 -11.50
C ILE A 128 -10.23 5.38 -10.74
N ILE A 129 -10.09 4.14 -10.25
CA ILE A 129 -8.89 3.70 -9.54
C ILE A 129 -7.67 3.78 -10.47
N ASP A 130 -7.77 3.20 -11.66
CA ASP A 130 -6.67 3.20 -12.63
C ASP A 130 -6.36 4.61 -13.16
N GLY A 131 -7.40 5.42 -13.41
CA GLY A 131 -7.25 6.81 -13.84
C GLY A 131 -6.55 7.69 -12.81
N THR A 132 -6.90 7.55 -11.53
CA THR A 132 -6.22 8.27 -10.43
C THR A 132 -4.78 7.77 -10.23
N GLY A 133 -4.54 6.46 -10.37
CA GLY A 133 -3.19 5.89 -10.37
C GLY A 133 -2.31 6.46 -11.50
N SER A 134 -2.85 6.54 -12.72
CA SER A 134 -2.16 7.13 -13.88
C SER A 134 -1.85 8.61 -13.70
N MET A 135 -2.77 9.37 -13.09
CA MET A 135 -2.53 10.78 -12.75
C MET A 135 -1.36 10.93 -11.76
N GLY A 136 -1.32 10.10 -10.71
CA GLY A 136 -0.19 10.06 -9.78
C GLY A 136 1.13 9.68 -10.45
N ALA A 137 1.09 8.71 -11.37
CA ALA A 137 2.27 8.27 -12.14
C ALA A 137 2.82 9.36 -13.07
N ALA A 138 1.98 10.29 -13.54
CA ALA A 138 2.38 11.44 -14.33
C ALA A 138 2.88 12.62 -13.45
N LEU A 139 2.15 12.92 -12.37
CA LEU A 139 2.49 14.04 -11.47
C LEU A 139 3.73 13.78 -10.62
N GLY A 140 3.95 12.53 -10.19
CA GLY A 140 5.09 12.17 -9.34
C GLY A 140 6.45 12.57 -9.95
N PRO A 141 6.78 12.13 -11.19
CA PRO A 141 8.00 12.53 -11.88
C PRO A 141 8.09 14.03 -12.15
N LEU A 142 6.98 14.67 -12.52
CA LEU A 142 6.93 16.11 -12.76
C LEU A 142 7.31 16.90 -11.50
N LEU A 143 6.68 16.59 -10.37
CA LEU A 143 6.97 17.24 -9.09
C LEU A 143 8.38 16.90 -8.61
N THR A 144 8.82 15.65 -8.75
CA THR A 144 10.18 15.24 -8.37
C THR A 144 11.24 15.98 -9.16
N GLY A 145 11.07 16.12 -10.48
CA GLY A 145 12.00 16.88 -11.31
C GLY A 145 12.06 18.36 -10.96
N PHE A 146 10.93 18.97 -10.58
CA PHE A 146 10.91 20.36 -10.10
C PHE A 146 11.57 20.49 -8.72
N LEU A 147 11.27 19.57 -7.79
CA LEU A 147 11.75 19.64 -6.40
C LEU A 147 13.21 19.20 -6.26
N SER A 148 13.72 18.31 -7.11
CA SER A 148 15.13 17.89 -7.06
C SER A 148 16.09 19.06 -7.28
N SER A 149 15.69 20.07 -8.06
CA SER A 149 16.44 21.32 -8.23
C SER A 149 16.64 22.12 -6.93
N LYS A 150 15.77 21.92 -5.92
CA LYS A 150 15.84 22.55 -4.59
C LYS A 150 16.50 21.67 -3.54
N GLY A 151 16.95 20.47 -3.92
CA GLY A 151 17.56 19.47 -3.05
C GLY A 151 16.68 18.25 -2.82
N TRP A 152 17.34 17.11 -2.65
CA TRP A 152 16.68 15.81 -2.51
C TRP A 152 15.84 15.66 -1.25
N ASP A 153 16.12 16.42 -0.18
CA ASP A 153 15.27 16.44 1.01
C ASP A 153 13.84 16.87 0.69
N ALA A 154 13.66 17.83 -0.23
CA ALA A 154 12.34 18.29 -0.65
C ALA A 154 11.54 17.16 -1.32
N VAL A 155 12.20 16.33 -2.13
CA VAL A 155 11.59 15.16 -2.78
C VAL A 155 11.17 14.12 -1.75
N PHE A 156 12.03 13.80 -0.77
CA PHE A 156 11.69 12.85 0.29
C PHE A 156 10.55 13.37 1.17
N ILE A 157 10.54 14.65 1.52
CA ILE A 157 9.43 15.27 2.26
C ILE A 157 8.14 15.19 1.46
N MET A 158 8.16 15.46 0.15
CA MET A 158 7.00 15.30 -0.72
C MET A 158 6.45 13.86 -0.69
N LEU A 159 7.32 12.86 -0.80
CA LEU A 159 6.92 11.45 -0.72
C LEU A 159 6.33 11.08 0.66
N VAL A 160 6.93 11.56 1.75
CA VAL A 160 6.44 11.34 3.11
C VAL A 160 5.09 12.01 3.33
N VAL A 161 4.91 13.27 2.90
CA VAL A 161 3.63 13.99 2.99
C VAL A 161 2.57 13.29 2.14
N GLY A 162 2.92 12.83 0.94
CA GLY A 162 2.04 12.03 0.09
C GLY A 162 1.59 10.74 0.76
N ALA A 163 2.54 9.97 1.31
CA ALA A 163 2.24 8.73 2.03
C ALA A 163 1.39 8.95 3.29
N LEU A 164 1.68 10.01 4.05
CA LEU A 164 0.89 10.40 5.22
C LEU A 164 -0.54 10.79 4.82
N SER A 165 -0.69 11.57 3.76
CA SER A 165 -2.00 12.00 3.24
C SER A 165 -2.83 10.79 2.78
N ALA A 166 -2.20 9.87 2.05
CA ALA A 166 -2.83 8.62 1.64
C ALA A 166 -3.21 7.74 2.84
N GLY A 167 -2.31 7.56 3.82
CA GLY A 167 -2.59 6.82 5.05
C GLY A 167 -3.75 7.42 5.85
N LEU A 168 -3.84 8.75 5.93
CA LEU A 168 -4.93 9.45 6.61
C LEU A 168 -6.28 9.26 5.90
N LEU A 169 -6.29 9.31 4.56
CA LEU A 169 -7.50 9.03 3.77
C LEU A 169 -7.94 7.58 3.93
N LEU A 170 -7.00 6.63 3.88
CA LEU A 170 -7.27 5.21 4.10
C LEU A 170 -7.77 4.94 5.51
N SER A 171 -7.31 5.69 6.52
CA SER A 171 -7.77 5.52 7.90
C SER A 171 -9.28 5.71 8.07
N ARG A 172 -9.92 6.56 7.25
CA ARG A 172 -11.40 6.65 7.25
C ARG A 172 -12.05 5.35 6.78
N LEU A 173 -11.46 4.70 5.78
CA LEU A 173 -11.91 3.41 5.27
C LEU A 173 -11.65 2.30 6.30
N VAL A 174 -10.54 2.36 7.03
CA VAL A 174 -10.25 1.46 8.16
C VAL A 174 -11.34 1.55 9.23
N LEU A 175 -11.79 2.76 9.59
CA LEU A 175 -12.85 2.93 10.58
C LEU A 175 -14.17 2.28 10.12
N SER A 176 -14.54 2.43 8.85
CA SER A 176 -15.71 1.75 8.28
C SER A 176 -15.55 0.22 8.33
N GLU A 177 -14.40 -0.30 7.90
CA GLU A 177 -14.09 -1.74 7.90
C GLU A 177 -14.14 -2.35 9.32
N LEU A 178 -13.59 -1.64 10.31
CA LEU A 178 -13.63 -2.05 11.71
C LEU A 178 -15.06 -2.01 12.28
N SER A 179 -15.83 -0.98 11.95
CA SER A 179 -17.23 -0.85 12.37
C SER A 179 -18.08 -2.02 11.84
N GLU A 180 -17.92 -2.39 10.56
CA GLU A 180 -18.64 -3.51 9.96
C GLU A 180 -18.29 -4.85 10.61
N LYS A 181 -16.99 -5.08 10.88
CA LYS A 181 -16.53 -6.29 11.59
C LYS A 181 -17.07 -6.37 13.01
N PHE A 182 -17.13 -5.24 13.73
CA PHE A 182 -17.68 -5.19 15.08
C PHE A 182 -19.19 -5.49 15.09
N SER A 183 -19.95 -4.88 14.17
CA SER A 183 -21.39 -5.16 14.02
C SER A 183 -21.68 -6.62 13.72
N LYS A 184 -20.92 -7.26 12.81
CA LYS A 184 -21.06 -8.69 12.49
C LYS A 184 -20.80 -9.59 13.70
N ARG A 185 -19.81 -9.25 14.54
CA ARG A 185 -19.51 -10.02 15.77
C ARG A 185 -20.67 -9.95 16.75
N LEU A 186 -21.23 -8.76 16.98
CA LEU A 186 -22.38 -8.57 17.87
C LEU A 186 -23.60 -9.38 17.43
N THR A 187 -23.93 -9.37 16.13
CA THR A 187 -25.07 -10.14 15.61
C THR A 187 -24.87 -11.66 15.74
N CYS A 188 -23.64 -12.16 15.56
CA CYS A 188 -23.34 -13.57 15.76
C CYS A 188 -23.44 -13.99 17.23
N GLU A 189 -23.03 -13.14 18.18
CA GLU A 189 -23.16 -13.44 19.62
C GLU A 189 -24.63 -13.49 20.09
N GLN A 190 -25.50 -12.64 19.53
CA GLN A 190 -26.93 -12.66 19.84
C GLN A 190 -27.62 -13.93 19.30
N HIS A 191 -27.37 -14.30 18.05
CA HIS A 191 -27.94 -15.54 17.47
C HIS A 191 -27.50 -16.79 18.23
N ASN A 192 -26.23 -16.84 18.66
CA ASN A 192 -25.72 -17.98 19.43
C ASN A 192 -26.35 -18.05 20.84
N SER A 193 -26.71 -16.90 21.41
CA SER A 193 -27.39 -16.80 22.70
C SER A 193 -28.88 -17.21 22.61
N GLU A 194 -29.57 -16.85 21.52
CA GLU A 194 -30.97 -17.25 21.27
C GLU A 194 -31.12 -18.74 20.95
N ASP A 195 -30.20 -19.33 20.18
CA ASP A 195 -30.18 -20.77 19.92
C ASP A 195 -29.92 -21.57 21.21
N SER A 196 -29.02 -21.08 22.06
CA SER A 196 -28.71 -21.70 23.36
C SER A 196 -29.87 -21.57 24.36
N ALA A 197 -30.65 -20.49 24.30
CA ALA A 197 -31.85 -20.29 25.12
C ALA A 197 -33.07 -21.10 24.64
N SER A 198 -33.10 -21.52 23.36
CA SER A 198 -34.19 -22.30 22.76
C SER A 198 -33.99 -23.82 22.93
N GLN A 199 -32.74 -24.29 23.09
CA GLN A 199 -32.41 -25.70 23.31
C GLN A 199 -32.94 -26.36 24.60
N PRO A 200 -33.14 -25.68 25.75
CA PRO A 200 -33.67 -26.31 26.96
C PRO A 200 -35.15 -26.71 26.83
N LEU A 201 -35.96 -25.95 26.07
CA LEU A 201 -37.41 -26.16 25.98
C LEU A 201 -37.83 -27.34 25.09
N LEU A 202 -36.98 -27.77 24.15
CA LEU A 202 -37.25 -28.93 23.30
C LEU A 202 -36.79 -30.27 23.91
N ARG A 203 -36.03 -30.22 25.01
CA ARG A 203 -35.51 -31.43 25.67
C ARG A 203 -36.50 -32.05 26.66
N ASP A 204 -37.53 -31.32 27.06
CA ASP A 204 -38.58 -31.75 28.00
C ASP A 204 -39.88 -32.24 27.31
N GLN A 205 -39.84 -32.36 25.97
CA GLN A 205 -40.95 -32.82 25.13
C GLN A 205 -40.69 -34.20 24.46
N ARG A 206 -39.73 -34.98 24.97
CA ARG A 206 -39.47 -36.36 24.51
C ARG A 206 -39.53 -37.37 25.64
#